data_AF-A4XM73-F1
#
_entry.id   AF-A4XM73-F1
#
_cell.length_a   1.000
_cell.length_b   1.000
_cell.length_c   1.000
_cell.angle_alpha   90.00
_cell.angle_beta   90.00
_cell.angle_gamma   90.00
#
_symmetry.space_group_name_H-M   'P 1'
#
loop_
_entity.id
_entity.type
_entity.pdbx_description
1 polymer ?
#
loop_
_entity_poly.entity_id
_entity_poly.type
_entity_poly.pdbx_seq_one_letter_code
_entity_poly.pdbx_strand_id
1 'polypeptide(L)'
;MMGHFYRDFDGLWGFHMIGGWIMGILFLIVLVALIIYVVNKLSHIYLQTKRDTLSKSEADDEALRILNIKFANGEISEEEYERKKKIILNR
;
A
#
# COMPACT_ATOMS: atom_id res chain seq x y z
N MET A 1 48.80 -3.21 47.01
CA MET A 1 48.86 -2.91 45.56
C MET A 1 47.76 -3.67 44.79
N MET A 2 46.50 -3.61 45.23
CA MET A 2 45.36 -4.31 44.60
C MET A 2 44.17 -3.35 44.33
N GLY A 3 44.42 -2.05 44.18
CA GLY A 3 43.36 -1.06 43.92
C GLY A 3 43.13 -0.72 42.45
N HIS A 4 43.98 -1.23 41.55
CA HIS A 4 44.02 -0.80 40.14
C HIS A 4 43.34 -1.77 39.17
N PHE A 5 43.10 -3.04 39.57
CA PHE A 5 42.50 -4.05 38.68
C PHE A 5 40.96 -3.98 38.60
N TYR A 6 40.29 -3.29 39.54
CA TYR A 6 38.84 -3.18 39.54
C TYR A 6 38.32 -2.03 38.66
N ARG A 7 39.11 -0.98 38.44
CA ARG A 7 38.68 0.20 37.67
C ARG A 7 38.58 -0.08 36.16
N ASP A 8 39.39 -1.00 35.64
CA ASP A 8 39.37 -1.36 34.22
C ASP A 8 38.25 -2.36 33.88
N PHE A 9 37.84 -3.20 34.85
CA PHE A 9 36.72 -4.13 34.68
C PHE A 9 35.37 -3.41 34.69
N ASP A 10 35.17 -2.44 35.59
CA ASP A 10 33.91 -1.66 35.66
C ASP A 10 33.66 -0.80 34.40
N GLY A 11 34.72 -0.31 33.76
CA GLY A 11 34.62 0.41 32.49
C GLY A 11 34.11 -0.47 31.34
N LEU A 12 34.59 -1.71 31.23
CA LEU A 12 34.17 -2.64 30.18
C LEU A 12 32.69 -3.05 30.30
N TRP A 13 32.20 -3.24 31.52
CA TRP A 13 30.78 -3.54 31.79
C TRP A 13 29.87 -2.33 31.49
N GLY A 14 30.33 -1.11 31.80
CA GLY A 14 29.63 0.13 31.45
C GLY A 14 29.56 0.37 29.93
N PHE A 15 30.65 0.10 29.20
CA PHE A 15 30.67 0.14 27.73
C PHE A 15 29.76 -0.93 27.11
N HIS A 16 29.61 -2.10 27.74
CA HIS A 16 28.68 -3.13 27.29
C HIS A 16 27.21 -2.71 27.46
N MET A 17 26.88 -2.00 28.54
CA MET A 17 25.52 -1.46 28.74
C MET A 17 25.18 -0.35 27.73
N ILE A 18 26.11 0.57 27.46
CA ILE A 18 25.91 1.63 26.46
C ILE A 18 25.88 1.05 25.03
N GLY A 19 26.78 0.11 24.72
CA GLY A 19 26.79 -0.60 23.45
C GLY A 19 25.51 -1.40 23.20
N GLY A 20 24.98 -2.05 24.23
CA GLY A 20 23.70 -2.77 24.16
C GLY A 20 22.50 -1.87 23.89
N TRP A 21 22.46 -0.68 24.52
CA TRP A 21 21.40 0.30 24.28
C TRP A 21 21.44 0.89 22.86
N ILE A 22 22.63 1.23 22.37
CA ILE A 22 22.81 1.76 21.03
C ILE A 22 22.43 0.71 19.97
N MET A 23 22.86 -0.55 20.17
CA MET A 23 22.48 -1.64 19.28
C MET A 23 20.98 -1.96 19.33
N GLY A 24 20.34 -1.85 20.50
CA GLY A 24 18.89 -2.00 20.64
C GLY A 24 18.10 -0.92 19.88
N ILE A 25 18.53 0.33 19.99
CA ILE A 25 17.91 1.46 19.27
C ILE A 25 18.11 1.30 17.75
N LEU A 26 19.32 0.94 17.31
CA LEU A 26 19.61 0.66 15.90
C LEU A 26 18.73 -0.47 15.35
N PHE A 27 18.58 -1.55 16.11
CA PHE A 27 17.71 -2.67 15.73
C PHE A 27 16.25 -2.23 15.58
N LEU A 28 15.73 -1.42 16.51
CA LEU A 28 14.38 -0.87 16.41
C LEU A 28 14.19 0.03 15.19
N ILE A 29 15.17 0.89 14.88
CA ILE A 29 15.12 1.75 13.69
C ILE A 29 15.06 0.90 12.42
N VAL A 30 15.90 -0.14 12.32
CA VAL A 30 15.91 -1.06 11.17
C VAL A 30 14.59 -1.82 11.06
N LEU A 31 14.04 -2.30 12.18
CA LEU A 31 12.76 -3.00 12.21
C LEU A 31 11.61 -2.10 11.72
N VAL A 32 11.54 -0.86 12.20
CA VAL A 32 10.53 0.11 11.79
C VAL A 32 10.69 0.47 10.31
N ALA A 33 11.93 0.70 9.84
CA ALA A 33 12.21 0.94 8.43
C ALA A 33 11.78 -0.23 7.53
N LEU A 34 12.01 -1.47 7.98
CA LEU A 34 11.59 -2.67 7.27
C LEU A 34 10.06 -2.77 7.18
N ILE A 35 9.35 -2.48 8.28
CA ILE A 35 7.87 -2.46 8.28
C ILE A 35 7.36 -1.41 7.30
N ILE A 36 7.88 -0.19 7.34
CA ILE A 36 7.50 0.89 6.42
C ILE A 36 7.80 0.50 4.97
N TYR A 37 8.94 -0.12 4.70
CA TYR A 37 9.31 -0.59 3.37
C TYR A 37 8.32 -1.64 2.84
N VAL A 38 7.96 -2.62 3.66
CA VAL A 38 6.99 -3.67 3.30
C VAL A 38 5.61 -3.06 3.07
N VAL A 39 5.13 -2.20 3.99
CA VAL A 39 3.82 -1.53 3.86
C VAL A 39 3.76 -0.66 2.61
N ASN A 40 4.79 0.14 2.34
CA ASN A 40 4.85 0.97 1.14
C ASN A 40 4.92 0.12 -0.14
N LYS A 41 5.70 -0.97 -0.15
CA LYS A 41 5.78 -1.87 -1.32
C LYS A 41 4.44 -2.56 -1.60
N LEU A 42 3.74 -3.04 -0.56
CA LEU A 42 2.39 -3.59 -0.73
C LEU A 42 1.38 -2.51 -1.10
N SER A 43 1.51 -1.30 -0.56
CA SER A 43 0.62 -0.18 -0.88
C SER A 43 0.80 0.30 -2.31
N HIS A 44 2.05 0.34 -2.83
CA HIS A 44 2.29 0.62 -4.24
C HIS A 44 1.71 -0.46 -5.14
N ILE A 45 1.82 -1.75 -4.79
CA ILE A 45 1.20 -2.83 -5.57
C ILE A 45 -0.34 -2.71 -5.55
N TYR A 46 -0.94 -2.37 -4.41
CA TYR A 46 -2.41 -2.32 -4.28
C TYR A 46 -3.03 -1.01 -4.81
N LEU A 47 -2.32 0.12 -4.71
CA LEU A 47 -2.80 1.43 -5.16
C LEU A 47 -2.54 1.67 -6.65
N GLN A 48 -1.53 1.04 -7.26
CA GLN A 48 -1.31 1.11 -8.71
C GLN A 48 -2.31 0.22 -9.46
N THR A 49 -2.78 -0.89 -8.87
CA THR A 49 -3.88 -1.71 -9.43
C THR A 49 -5.26 -1.05 -9.35
N LYS A 50 -5.50 -0.07 -8.46
CA LYS A 50 -6.80 0.63 -8.40
C LYS A 50 -6.84 1.98 -9.13
N ARG A 51 -5.70 2.54 -9.57
CA ARG A 51 -5.67 3.85 -10.22
C ARG A 51 -5.34 3.83 -11.71
N ASP A 52 -4.64 2.81 -12.21
CA ASP A 52 -4.28 2.73 -13.63
C ASP A 52 -4.87 1.52 -14.37
N THR A 53 -5.69 0.69 -13.69
CA THR A 53 -6.35 -0.46 -14.32
C THR A 53 -7.80 -0.59 -13.86
N LEU A 54 -8.61 0.47 -14.01
CA LEU A 54 -9.97 0.21 -14.49
C LEU A 54 -9.77 -0.34 -15.90
N SER A 55 -9.63 -1.67 -15.98
CA SER A 55 -9.58 -2.38 -17.25
C SER A 55 -10.72 -1.82 -18.10
N LYS A 56 -10.47 -1.49 -19.37
CA LYS A 56 -11.49 -0.97 -20.30
C LYS A 56 -12.80 -1.77 -20.17
N SER A 57 -12.70 -3.07 -19.90
CA SER A 57 -13.82 -3.98 -19.59
C SER A 57 -14.68 -3.55 -18.38
N GLU A 58 -14.10 -3.17 -17.24
CA GLU A 58 -14.88 -2.76 -16.06
C GLU A 58 -15.60 -1.41 -16.29
N ALA A 59 -14.95 -0.49 -17.00
CA ALA A 59 -15.56 0.79 -17.37
C ALA A 59 -16.72 0.60 -18.36
N ASP A 60 -16.57 -0.31 -19.32
CA ASP A 60 -17.61 -0.66 -20.28
C ASP A 60 -18.78 -1.39 -19.59
N ASP A 61 -18.49 -2.28 -18.62
CA ASP A 61 -19.51 -2.96 -17.80
C ASP A 61 -20.31 -1.97 -16.94
N GLU A 62 -19.64 -0.98 -16.36
CA GLU A 62 -20.30 0.09 -15.62
C GLU A 62 -21.15 0.99 -16.52
N ALA A 63 -20.66 1.35 -17.70
CA ALA A 63 -21.41 2.13 -18.68
C ALA A 63 -22.67 1.40 -19.17
N LEU A 64 -22.58 0.09 -19.44
CA LEU A 64 -23.72 -0.75 -19.80
C LEU A 64 -24.73 -0.85 -18.65
N ARG A 65 -24.26 -0.99 -17.39
CA ARG A 65 -25.14 -1.03 -16.22
C ARG A 65 -25.94 0.25 -16.06
N ILE A 66 -25.30 1.41 -16.20
CA ILE A 66 -25.97 2.71 -16.14
C ILE A 66 -26.99 2.85 -17.28
N LEU A 67 -26.62 2.40 -18.49
CA LEU A 67 -27.50 2.45 -19.64
C LEU A 67 -28.78 1.62 -19.43
N ASN A 68 -28.65 0.42 -18.86
CA ASN A 68 -29.78 -0.46 -18.53
C ASN A 68 -30.73 0.16 -17.50
N ILE A 69 -30.18 0.77 -16.44
CA ILE A 69 -30.98 1.41 -15.39
C ILE A 69 -31.84 2.53 -15.99
N LYS A 70 -31.24 3.38 -16.83
CA LYS A 70 -31.96 4.49 -17.47
C LYS A 70 -33.08 4.01 -18.39
N PHE A 71 -32.83 2.94 -19.14
CA PHE A 71 -33.87 2.34 -19.99
C PHE A 71 -35.02 1.74 -19.17
N ALA A 72 -34.69 1.00 -18.10
CA ALA A 72 -35.70 0.42 -17.19
C ALA A 72 -36.54 1.49 -16.48
N ASN A 73 -35.94 2.63 -16.15
CA ASN A 73 -36.63 3.78 -15.58
C ASN A 73 -37.46 4.57 -16.61
N GLY A 74 -37.34 4.27 -17.91
CA GLY A 74 -37.98 5.03 -18.98
C GLY A 74 -37.37 6.42 -19.22
N GLU A 75 -36.15 6.67 -18.73
CA GLU A 75 -35.43 7.94 -18.93
C GLU A 75 -34.88 8.10 -20.36
N ILE A 76 -34.76 7.00 -21.10
CA ILE A 76 -34.27 6.97 -22.49
C ILE A 76 -35.17 6.08 -23.35
N SER A 77 -35.27 6.40 -24.64
CA SER A 77 -36.02 5.58 -25.59
C SER A 77 -35.25 4.32 -26.00
N GLU A 78 -35.96 3.35 -26.60
CA GLU A 78 -35.34 2.13 -27.14
C GLU A 78 -34.30 2.45 -28.23
N GLU A 79 -34.58 3.44 -29.09
CA GLU A 79 -33.63 3.84 -30.13
C GLU A 79 -32.35 4.46 -29.53
N GLU A 80 -32.48 5.23 -28.44
CA GLU A 80 -31.35 5.79 -27.73
C GLU A 80 -30.51 4.71 -27.03
N TYR A 81 -31.18 3.74 -26.41
CA TYR A 81 -30.55 2.60 -25.75
C TYR A 81 -29.71 1.80 -26.75
N GLU A 82 -30.30 1.39 -27.88
CA GLU A 82 -29.62 0.57 -28.88
C GLU A 82 -28.42 1.27 -29.53
N ARG A 83 -28.52 2.58 -29.80
CA ARG A 83 -27.38 3.36 -30.32
C ARG A 83 -26.22 3.38 -29.33
N LYS A 84 -26.48 3.69 -28.06
CA LYS A 84 -25.44 3.82 -27.03
C LYS A 84 -24.80 2.47 -26.69
N LYS A 85 -25.60 1.41 -26.65
CA LYS A 85 -25.13 0.04 -26.42
C LYS A 85 -24.13 -0.40 -27.49
N LYS A 86 -24.41 -0.13 -28.77
CA LYS A 86 -23.49 -0.43 -29.89
C LYS A 86 -22.18 0.34 -29.81
N ILE A 87 -22.22 1.60 -29.38
CA ILE A 87 -21.01 2.43 -29.21
C ILE A 87 -20.12 1.88 -28.09
N ILE A 88 -20.70 1.41 -27.00
CA ILE A 88 -19.94 0.83 -25.87
C ILE A 88 -19.34 -0.51 -26.26
N LEU A 89 -20.11 -1.38 -26.93
CA LEU A 89 -19.66 -2.74 -27.27
C LEU A 89 -18.69 -2.82 -28.46
N ASN A 90 -18.69 -1.82 -29.36
CA ASN A 90 -17.95 -1.88 -30.62
C ASN A 90 -16.73 -0.92 -30.66
N ARG A 91 -16.04 -0.76 -29.53
CA ARG A 91 -14.95 0.21 -29.33
C ARG A 91 -13.56 -0.39 -29.30
#